data_AF-A0AAW9QVE9-F1
#
_entry.id   AF-A0AAW9QVE9-F1
#
_cell.length_a   1.000
_cell.length_b   1.000
_cell.length_c   1.000
_cell.angle_alpha   90.00
_cell.angle_beta   90.00
_cell.angle_gamma   90.00
#
_symmetry.space_group_name_H-M   'P 1'
#
loop_
_entity.id
_entity.type
_entity.pdbx_description
1 polymer ?
#
loop_
_entity_poly.entity_id
_entity_poly.type
_entity_poly.pdbx_seq_one_letter_code
_entity_poly.pdbx_strand_id
1 'polypeptide(L)'
;MRKNPTPTRSKENQRQTDVSALDRLRERCPVPNPYRAGDICTLLPKGNPDLRKRAGQWCVVVEVHTFSCSVATWDAVIQVKIENLREVYYSPRHREELYRLRERLYRLSKAKHDESVRNFLETLGKIDRPFLTSIEEKFLEVLENQP
;
A
#
# COMPACT_ATOMS: atom_id res chain seq x y z
N MET A 1 37.36 -17.65 25.99
CA MET A 1 35.88 -17.68 25.98
C MET A 1 35.35 -16.45 26.72
N ARG A 2 34.83 -15.44 26.02
CA ARG A 2 34.14 -14.29 26.64
C ARG A 2 32.63 -14.53 26.54
N LYS A 3 31.93 -14.59 27.68
CA LYS A 3 30.47 -14.74 27.73
C LYS A 3 29.83 -13.39 27.35
N ASN A 4 28.93 -13.39 26.37
CA ASN A 4 28.12 -12.23 26.03
C ASN A 4 27.07 -11.98 27.14
N PRO A 5 26.82 -10.73 27.55
CA PRO A 5 25.77 -10.44 28.53
C PRO A 5 24.38 -10.51 27.88
N THR A 6 23.51 -11.32 28.48
CA THR A 6 22.08 -11.43 28.16
C THR A 6 21.38 -10.09 28.41
N PRO A 7 20.51 -9.60 27.50
CA PRO A 7 19.75 -8.38 27.75
C PRO A 7 18.79 -8.60 28.94
N THR A 8 18.86 -7.68 29.89
CA THR A 8 18.12 -7.71 31.15
C THR A 8 16.62 -7.45 30.90
N ARG A 9 15.76 -8.32 31.45
CA ARG A 9 14.27 -8.31 31.43
C ARG A 9 13.64 -6.93 31.72
N SER A 10 14.37 -6.04 32.38
CA SER A 10 13.96 -4.67 32.74
C SER A 10 13.85 -3.72 31.55
N LYS A 11 14.65 -3.90 30.49
CA LYS A 11 14.62 -3.01 29.31
C LYS A 11 13.44 -3.28 28.38
N GLU A 12 12.92 -4.50 28.39
CA GLU A 12 11.82 -4.96 27.54
C GLU A 12 10.47 -4.50 28.08
N ASN A 13 10.28 -4.56 29.41
CA ASN A 13 9.09 -4.02 30.08
C ASN A 13 8.94 -2.50 29.92
N GLN A 14 10.05 -1.73 29.99
CA GLN A 14 10.01 -0.27 29.85
C GLN A 14 9.61 0.16 28.42
N ARG A 15 10.12 -0.54 27.40
CA ARG A 15 9.75 -0.28 25.99
C ARG A 15 8.28 -0.61 25.70
N GLN A 16 7.76 -1.69 26.29
CA GLN A 16 6.36 -2.08 26.12
C GLN A 16 5.40 -1.05 26.76
N THR A 17 5.76 -0.48 27.92
CA THR A 17 4.96 0.55 28.59
C THR A 17 4.93 1.87 27.84
N ASP A 18 6.06 2.30 27.26
CA ASP A 18 6.16 3.56 26.51
C ASP A 18 5.34 3.55 25.21
N VAL A 19 5.31 2.41 24.50
CA VAL A 19 4.48 2.26 23.28
C VAL A 19 3.00 2.41 23.61
N SER A 20 2.52 1.76 24.68
CA SER A 20 1.09 1.86 25.07
C SER A 20 0.69 3.25 25.56
N ALA A 21 1.61 3.97 26.21
CA ALA A 21 1.36 5.35 26.66
C ALA A 21 1.30 6.33 25.50
N LEU A 22 2.16 6.15 24.48
CA LEU A 22 2.15 6.95 23.27
C LEU A 22 0.86 6.74 22.45
N ASP A 23 0.38 5.48 22.38
CA ASP A 23 -0.88 5.14 21.72
C ASP A 23 -2.08 5.81 22.41
N ARG A 24 -2.13 5.78 23.75
CA ARG A 24 -3.15 6.49 24.54
C ARG A 24 -3.10 8.01 24.38
N LEU A 25 -1.92 8.59 24.17
CA LEU A 25 -1.76 10.04 23.96
C LEU A 25 -2.26 10.44 22.56
N ARG A 26 -2.00 9.62 21.53
CA ARG A 26 -2.51 9.81 20.16
C ARG A 26 -4.03 9.78 20.08
N GLU A 27 -4.68 8.98 20.93
CA GLU A 27 -6.14 8.93 21.04
C GLU A 27 -6.75 10.22 21.64
N ARG A 28 -6.00 10.94 22.48
CA ARG A 28 -6.49 12.15 23.18
C ARG A 28 -6.41 13.43 22.35
N CYS A 29 -5.48 13.50 21.40
CA CYS A 29 -5.32 14.60 20.45
C CYS A 29 -5.00 14.03 19.07
N PRO A 30 -6.00 13.51 18.32
CA PRO A 30 -5.76 12.94 17.01
C PRO A 30 -5.24 14.04 16.08
N VAL A 31 -3.98 13.90 15.65
CA VAL A 31 -3.48 14.68 14.52
C VAL A 31 -4.38 14.32 13.33
N PRO A 32 -4.98 15.32 12.64
CA PRO A 32 -5.85 15.04 11.51
C PRO A 32 -5.14 14.16 10.49
N ASN A 33 -5.87 13.18 9.93
CA ASN A 33 -5.34 12.37 8.85
C ASN A 33 -4.95 13.30 7.68
N PRO A 34 -3.68 13.28 7.23
CA PRO A 34 -3.21 14.21 6.21
C PRO A 34 -3.74 13.87 4.80
N TYR A 35 -4.26 12.66 4.60
CA TYR A 35 -4.70 12.17 3.30
C TYR A 35 -6.13 12.63 2.95
N ARG A 36 -6.41 12.66 1.65
CA ARG A 36 -7.70 12.92 1.04
C ARG A 36 -8.09 11.78 0.12
N ALA A 37 -9.39 11.60 -0.09
CA ALA A 37 -9.88 10.70 -1.13
C ALA A 37 -9.32 11.12 -2.50
N GLY A 38 -8.76 10.16 -3.23
CA GLY A 38 -8.08 10.37 -4.50
C GLY A 38 -6.57 10.65 -4.39
N ASP A 39 -5.99 10.65 -3.20
CA ASP A 39 -4.54 10.71 -3.10
C ASP A 39 -3.90 9.40 -3.56
N ILE A 40 -2.81 9.51 -4.32
CA ILE A 40 -2.00 8.37 -4.74
C ILE A 40 -0.93 8.13 -3.69
N CYS A 41 -0.81 6.90 -3.23
CA CYS A 41 0.14 6.51 -2.19
C CYS A 41 0.90 5.25 -2.58
N THR A 42 2.09 5.05 -1.99
CA THR A 42 2.80 3.77 -1.97
C THR A 42 2.60 3.08 -0.62
N LEU A 43 2.40 1.76 -0.64
CA LEU A 43 2.33 0.92 0.56
C LEU A 43 3.72 0.67 1.15
N LEU A 44 3.87 0.98 2.44
CA LEU A 44 5.06 0.76 3.24
C LEU A 44 4.77 -0.28 4.33
N PRO A 45 5.51 -1.41 4.40
CA PRO A 45 5.25 -2.40 5.43
C PRO A 45 5.41 -1.89 6.86
N LYS A 46 6.38 -1.01 7.16
CA LYS A 46 6.70 -0.47 8.52
C LYS A 46 6.25 -1.37 9.70
N GLY A 47 6.79 -2.58 9.79
CA GLY A 47 6.50 -3.52 10.88
C GLY A 47 5.19 -4.32 10.75
N ASN A 48 4.31 -3.97 9.81
CA ASN A 48 3.11 -4.73 9.48
C ASN A 48 3.47 -5.95 8.58
N PRO A 49 3.33 -7.19 9.07
CA PRO A 49 3.64 -8.40 8.31
C PRO A 49 2.71 -8.59 7.09
N ASP A 50 1.46 -8.15 7.16
CA ASP A 50 0.46 -8.35 6.11
C ASP A 50 0.78 -7.53 4.86
N LEU A 51 1.45 -6.39 5.03
CA LEU A 51 1.88 -5.53 3.95
C LEU A 51 3.20 -5.96 3.30
N ARG A 52 3.93 -6.95 3.84
CA ARG A 52 5.23 -7.37 3.28
C ARG A 52 5.12 -7.83 1.83
N LYS A 53 4.07 -8.57 1.49
CA LYS A 53 3.80 -9.03 0.11
C LYS A 53 3.40 -7.89 -0.81
N ARG A 54 2.88 -6.80 -0.24
CA ARG A 54 2.36 -5.61 -0.94
C ARG A 54 3.33 -4.43 -0.91
N ALA A 55 4.56 -4.65 -0.43
CA ALA A 55 5.57 -3.61 -0.31
C ALA A 55 5.82 -2.93 -1.66
N GLY A 56 5.78 -1.60 -1.69
CA GLY A 56 6.02 -0.84 -2.91
C GLY A 56 4.84 -0.77 -3.87
N GLN A 57 3.71 -1.44 -3.59
CA GLN A 57 2.52 -1.28 -4.43
C GLN A 57 1.99 0.15 -4.32
N TRP A 58 1.59 0.72 -5.45
CA TRP A 58 0.83 1.96 -5.46
C TRP A 58 -0.65 1.68 -5.18
N CYS A 59 -1.34 2.68 -4.66
CA CYS A 59 -2.74 2.60 -4.29
C CYS A 59 -3.41 3.98 -4.34
N VAL A 60 -4.73 3.97 -4.38
CA VAL A 60 -5.57 5.17 -4.35
C VAL A 60 -6.30 5.21 -3.02
N VAL A 61 -6.24 6.34 -2.30
CA VAL A 61 -7.08 6.54 -1.11
C VAL A 61 -8.54 6.64 -1.55
N VAL A 62 -9.39 5.73 -1.08
CA VAL A 62 -10.84 5.76 -1.37
C VAL A 62 -11.66 6.30 -0.22
N GLU A 63 -11.18 6.11 1.01
CA GLU A 63 -11.86 6.61 2.22
C GLU A 63 -10.83 6.96 3.28
N VAL A 64 -11.09 8.04 4.03
CA VAL A 64 -10.21 8.58 5.06
C VAL A 64 -10.86 8.35 6.43
N HIS A 65 -10.16 7.64 7.30
CA HIS A 65 -10.54 7.43 8.70
C HIS A 65 -9.61 8.21 9.63
N THR A 66 -9.92 8.26 10.93
CA THR A 66 -9.12 9.02 11.91
C THR A 66 -7.63 8.62 11.94
N PHE A 67 -7.32 7.32 11.85
CA PHE A 67 -5.94 6.80 11.96
C PHE A 67 -5.53 5.88 10.80
N SER A 68 -6.39 5.74 9.80
CA SER A 68 -6.18 4.84 8.66
C SER A 68 -6.87 5.38 7.40
N CYS A 69 -6.57 4.77 6.27
CA CYS A 69 -7.30 4.96 5.03
C CYS A 69 -7.75 3.61 4.49
N SER A 70 -8.93 3.57 3.89
CA SER A 70 -9.26 2.52 2.92
C SER A 70 -8.55 2.90 1.61
N VAL A 71 -7.73 2.00 1.08
CA VAL A 71 -6.98 2.23 -0.17
C VAL A 71 -7.27 1.14 -1.18
N ALA A 72 -7.50 1.54 -2.43
CA ALA A 72 -7.67 0.66 -3.56
C ALA A 72 -6.30 0.34 -4.17
N THR A 73 -5.91 -0.93 -4.14
CA THR A 73 -4.78 -1.50 -4.88
C THR A 73 -5.26 -1.98 -6.25
N TRP A 74 -4.33 -2.58 -7.00
CA TRP A 74 -4.64 -3.20 -8.30
C TRP A 74 -5.65 -4.35 -8.21
N ASP A 75 -5.75 -5.06 -7.07
CA ASP A 75 -6.56 -6.27 -6.91
C ASP A 75 -7.70 -6.15 -5.88
N ALA A 76 -7.60 -5.23 -4.94
CA ALA A 76 -8.49 -5.16 -3.78
C ALA A 76 -8.64 -3.75 -3.22
N VAL A 77 -9.53 -3.61 -2.25
CA VAL A 77 -9.55 -2.47 -1.33
C VAL A 77 -9.14 -3.01 0.03
N ILE A 78 -8.15 -2.36 0.67
CA ILE A 78 -7.62 -2.75 1.97
C ILE A 78 -7.56 -1.55 2.90
N GLN A 79 -7.68 -1.78 4.20
CA GLN A 79 -7.52 -0.73 5.20
C GLN A 79 -6.08 -0.70 5.71
N VAL A 80 -5.47 0.49 5.70
CA VAL A 80 -4.04 0.68 5.97
C VAL A 80 -3.85 1.86 6.91
N LYS A 81 -2.99 1.72 7.93
CA LYS A 81 -2.66 2.82 8.85
C LYS A 81 -1.94 3.94 8.12
N ILE A 82 -2.12 5.18 8.57
CA ILE A 82 -1.48 6.38 7.99
C ILE A 82 0.04 6.21 7.92
N GLU A 83 0.66 5.59 8.93
CA GLU A 83 2.11 5.36 8.97
C GLU A 83 2.61 4.40 7.88
N ASN A 84 1.74 3.52 7.38
CA ASN A 84 2.03 2.57 6.31
C ASN A 84 1.79 3.13 4.90
N LEU A 85 1.46 4.42 4.79
CA LEU A 85 1.28 5.11 3.51
C LEU A 85 2.39 6.14 3.31
N ARG A 86 2.77 6.34 2.04
CA ARG A 86 3.61 7.45 1.59
C ARG A 86 2.93 8.08 0.38
N GLU A 87 2.58 9.34 0.49
CA GLU A 87 2.01 10.11 -0.62
C GLU A 87 2.98 10.17 -1.81
N VAL A 88 2.43 10.08 -3.01
CA VAL A 88 3.14 10.33 -4.27
C VAL A 88 2.35 11.37 -5.06
N TYR A 89 2.99 12.52 -5.27
CA TYR A 89 2.34 13.60 -6.00
C TYR A 89 2.42 13.38 -7.51
N TYR A 90 1.25 13.27 -8.13
CA TYR A 90 1.09 13.27 -9.58
C TYR A 90 0.19 14.44 -10.01
N SER A 91 0.42 14.93 -11.24
CA SER A 91 -0.45 15.93 -11.87
C SER A 91 -1.87 15.38 -12.04
N PRO A 92 -2.91 16.22 -12.15
CA PRO A 92 -4.29 15.76 -12.32
C PRO A 92 -4.45 14.76 -13.49
N ARG A 93 -3.81 15.05 -14.63
CA ARG A 93 -3.77 14.15 -15.78
C ARG A 93 -3.18 12.77 -15.45
N HIS A 94 -2.03 12.75 -14.78
CA HIS A 94 -1.38 11.49 -14.39
C HIS A 94 -2.19 10.70 -13.35
N ARG A 95 -2.94 11.38 -12.48
CA ARG A 95 -3.87 10.71 -11.54
C ARG A 95 -5.00 10.02 -12.31
N GLU A 96 -5.57 10.66 -13.32
CA GLU A 96 -6.58 10.04 -14.17
C GLU A 96 -6.05 8.81 -14.92
N GLU A 97 -4.81 8.87 -15.42
CA GLU A 97 -4.14 7.73 -16.07
C GLU A 97 -4.00 6.55 -15.09
N LEU A 98 -3.57 6.81 -13.85
CA LEU A 98 -3.48 5.79 -12.80
C LEU A 98 -4.84 5.24 -12.37
N TYR A 99 -5.90 6.06 -12.32
CA TYR A 99 -7.25 5.56 -12.03
C TYR A 99 -7.75 4.61 -13.12
N ARG A 100 -7.58 4.98 -14.39
CA ARG A 100 -7.95 4.10 -15.51
C ARG A 100 -7.15 2.81 -15.44
N LEU A 101 -5.84 2.89 -15.19
CA LEU A 101 -5.01 1.71 -15.01
C LEU A 101 -5.50 0.84 -13.85
N ARG A 102 -5.84 1.44 -12.71
CA ARG A 102 -6.38 0.71 -11.54
C ARG A 102 -7.62 -0.08 -11.91
N GLU A 103 -8.58 0.53 -12.59
CA GLU A 103 -9.83 -0.13 -12.99
C GLU A 103 -9.59 -1.28 -13.96
N ARG A 104 -8.63 -1.14 -14.87
CA ARG A 104 -8.21 -2.21 -15.79
C ARG A 104 -7.62 -3.39 -15.03
N LEU A 105 -6.64 -3.13 -14.16
CA LEU A 105 -5.99 -4.17 -13.35
C LEU A 105 -7.00 -4.85 -12.41
N TYR A 106 -7.91 -4.08 -11.81
CA TYR A 106 -8.92 -4.62 -10.91
C TYR A 106 -9.87 -5.58 -11.63
N ARG A 107 -10.35 -5.23 -12.82
CA ARG A 107 -11.21 -6.11 -13.62
C ARG A 107 -10.50 -7.43 -13.95
N LEU A 108 -9.26 -7.36 -14.43
CA LEU A 108 -8.46 -8.56 -14.71
C LEU A 108 -8.19 -9.38 -13.44
N SER A 109 -7.98 -8.74 -12.29
CA SER A 109 -7.77 -9.45 -11.02
C SER A 109 -8.95 -10.33 -10.61
N LYS A 110 -10.18 -10.05 -11.12
CA LYS A 110 -11.39 -10.82 -10.81
C LYS A 110 -11.58 -12.03 -11.72
N ALA A 111 -10.94 -12.05 -12.87
CA ALA A 111 -10.95 -13.20 -13.75
C ALA A 111 -9.97 -14.29 -13.25
N LYS A 112 -10.24 -15.54 -13.64
CA LYS A 112 -9.35 -16.65 -13.33
C LYS A 112 -8.23 -16.66 -14.36
N HIS A 113 -7.06 -16.20 -13.96
CA HIS A 113 -5.86 -16.27 -14.79
C HIS A 113 -4.82 -17.20 -14.19
N ASP A 114 -3.85 -17.60 -15.02
CA ASP A 114 -2.65 -18.31 -14.60
C ASP A 114 -1.75 -17.42 -13.74
N GLU A 115 -0.83 -18.05 -13.02
CA GLU A 115 0.10 -17.35 -12.11
C GLU A 115 0.96 -16.31 -12.84
N SER A 116 1.40 -16.60 -14.07
CA SER A 116 2.18 -15.65 -14.89
C SER A 116 1.44 -14.33 -15.14
N VAL A 117 0.14 -14.40 -15.40
CA VAL A 117 -0.69 -13.20 -15.60
C VAL A 117 -0.84 -12.45 -14.29
N ARG A 118 -1.08 -13.15 -13.17
CA ARG A 118 -1.15 -12.50 -11.84
C ARG A 118 0.15 -11.79 -11.50
N ASN A 119 1.30 -12.41 -11.75
CA ASN A 119 2.62 -11.82 -11.50
C ASN A 119 2.85 -10.57 -12.37
N PHE A 120 2.39 -10.59 -13.62
CA PHE A 120 2.43 -9.42 -14.49
C PHE A 120 1.56 -8.28 -13.95
N LEU A 121 0.30 -8.55 -13.57
CA LEU A 121 -0.59 -7.52 -12.98
C LEU A 121 -0.02 -6.98 -11.66
N GLU A 122 0.57 -7.83 -10.82
CA GLU A 122 1.23 -7.41 -9.59
C GLU A 122 2.43 -6.51 -9.87
N THR A 123 3.19 -6.79 -10.93
CA THR A 123 4.30 -5.95 -11.39
C THR A 123 3.79 -4.57 -11.79
N LEU A 124 2.68 -4.50 -12.53
CA LEU A 124 2.02 -3.23 -12.87
C LEU A 124 1.50 -2.49 -11.63
N GLY A 125 1.07 -3.22 -10.60
CA GLY A 125 0.71 -2.66 -9.30
C GLY A 125 1.87 -2.08 -8.49
N LYS A 126 3.13 -2.24 -8.93
CA LYS A 126 4.36 -1.79 -8.27
C LYS A 126 5.17 -0.77 -9.07
N ILE A 127 4.67 -0.32 -10.22
CA ILE A 127 5.36 0.72 -11.01
C ILE A 127 5.41 2.05 -10.24
N ASP A 128 6.48 2.81 -10.44
CA ASP A 128 6.74 4.12 -9.81
C ASP A 128 6.45 5.31 -10.75
N ARG A 129 5.91 5.02 -11.94
CA ARG A 129 5.53 5.99 -12.97
C ARG A 129 4.02 5.95 -13.25
N PRO A 130 3.43 7.07 -13.70
CA PRO A 130 1.98 7.17 -13.87
C PRO A 130 1.45 6.64 -15.22
N PHE A 131 2.32 6.14 -16.08
CA PHE A 131 1.98 5.66 -17.42
C PHE A 131 2.54 4.26 -17.64
N LEU A 132 1.94 3.50 -18.56
CA LEU A 132 2.49 2.25 -19.08
C LEU A 132 3.46 2.51 -20.25
N THR A 133 4.44 1.64 -20.43
CA THR A 133 5.24 1.59 -21.66
C THR A 133 4.39 1.02 -22.79
N SER A 134 4.78 1.29 -24.04
CA SER A 134 4.07 0.72 -25.20
C SER A 134 4.00 -0.81 -25.18
N ILE A 135 4.97 -1.48 -24.56
CA ILE A 135 4.97 -2.95 -24.44
C ILE A 135 3.96 -3.37 -23.36
N GLU A 136 4.03 -2.82 -22.16
CA GLU A 136 3.10 -3.15 -21.07
C GLU A 136 1.65 -2.89 -21.46
N GLU A 137 1.39 -1.80 -22.18
CA GLU A 137 0.07 -1.46 -22.70
C GLU A 137 -0.44 -2.56 -23.65
N LYS A 138 0.36 -2.99 -24.62
CA LYS A 138 0.00 -4.07 -25.55
C LYS A 138 -0.24 -5.40 -24.84
N PHE A 139 0.59 -5.74 -23.86
CA PHE A 139 0.37 -6.96 -23.06
C PHE A 139 -0.95 -6.88 -22.29
N LEU A 140 -1.24 -5.73 -21.68
CA LEU A 140 -2.48 -5.52 -20.96
C LEU A 140 -3.70 -5.60 -21.88
N GLU A 141 -3.65 -4.98 -23.06
CA GLU A 141 -4.70 -5.07 -24.08
C GLU A 141 -4.96 -6.51 -24.53
N VAL A 142 -3.91 -7.31 -24.74
CA VAL A 142 -4.06 -8.73 -25.11
C VAL A 142 -4.80 -9.49 -24.01
N LEU A 143 -4.46 -9.25 -22.73
CA LEU A 143 -5.11 -9.89 -21.59
C LEU A 143 -6.57 -9.46 -21.43
N GLU A 144 -6.89 -8.18 -21.67
CA GLU A 144 -8.26 -7.66 -21.62
C GLU A 144 -9.18 -8.23 -22.70
N ASN A 145 -8.61 -8.71 -23.80
CA ASN A 145 -9.33 -9.33 -24.92
C ASN A 145 -9.34 -10.87 -24.88
N GLN A 146 -8.79 -11.50 -23.83
CA GLN A 146 -8.92 -12.95 -23.67
C GLN A 146 -10.29 -13.32 -23.09
N PRO A 147 -10.93 -14.40 -23.58
CA PRO A 147 -12.22 -14.89 -23.09
C PRO A 147 -12.16 -15.48 -21.68
#